data_AF-A8P8E4-F1
#
_entry.id   AF-A8P8E4-F1
#
_cell.length_a   1.000
_cell.length_b   1.000
_cell.length_c   1.000
_cell.angle_alpha   90.00
_cell.angle_beta   90.00
_cell.angle_gamma   90.00
#
_symmetry.space_group_name_H-M   'P 1'
#
loop_
_entity.id
_entity.type
_entity.pdbx_description
1 polymer ?
#
loop_
_entity_poly.entity_id
_entity_poly.type
_entity_poly.pdbx_seq_one_letter_code
_entity_poly.pdbx_strand_id
1 'polypeptide(L)'
;MSAPHHGASGPNESAATRITPPAKKLSKISKKLAIKKERLVPMNDLPLDAPPVDCPPVYECYVTMKPLKKHRLTITKRYFGRVTRGLMRLMPEKSAKATNEAIGSEYTIDLTGVAISCDDSKRRLIFKFKKESRDIGPVNKIEYDTFKEMIQKHRNYRQSAYRS
;
A
#
# COMPACT_ATOMS: atom_id res chain seq x y z
N MET A 1 31.92 62.38 -51.28
CA MET A 1 33.21 61.75 -50.93
C MET A 1 34.01 62.75 -50.09
N SER A 2 34.53 62.27 -48.95
CA SER A 2 35.54 62.89 -48.06
C SER A 2 35.20 64.17 -47.28
N ALA A 3 35.09 64.02 -45.96
CA ALA A 3 35.64 64.93 -44.94
C ALA A 3 35.85 64.12 -43.63
N PRO A 4 37.06 64.08 -43.03
CA PRO A 4 37.28 63.48 -41.72
C PRO A 4 37.35 64.55 -40.62
N HIS A 5 36.64 64.33 -39.51
CA HIS A 5 36.72 65.18 -38.32
C HIS A 5 37.04 64.36 -37.06
N HIS A 6 38.24 64.65 -36.53
CA HIS A 6 38.64 64.87 -35.14
C HIS A 6 38.04 64.10 -33.95
N GLY A 7 38.99 63.63 -33.11
CA GLY A 7 38.97 63.76 -31.64
C GLY A 7 38.36 62.58 -30.87
N ALA A 8 38.80 62.20 -29.68
CA ALA A 8 39.91 62.58 -28.81
C ALA A 8 40.00 61.53 -27.68
N SER A 9 41.18 61.46 -27.05
CA SER A 9 41.59 60.87 -25.77
C SER A 9 40.55 60.24 -24.82
N GLY A 10 40.86 59.01 -24.37
CA GLY A 10 40.42 58.46 -23.09
C GLY A 10 41.61 58.36 -22.12
N PRO A 11 41.54 58.94 -20.90
CA PRO A 11 42.57 58.78 -19.90
C PRO A 11 42.17 57.85 -18.73
N ASN A 12 43.20 57.19 -18.21
CA ASN A 12 43.54 56.96 -16.79
C ASN A 12 42.74 55.94 -15.96
N GLU A 13 43.44 54.92 -15.40
CA GLU A 13 43.97 54.82 -14.01
C GLU A 13 42.85 54.48 -13.00
N SER A 14 43.00 53.75 -11.90
CA SER A 14 44.02 52.91 -11.28
C SER A 14 43.34 52.26 -10.07
N ALA A 15 43.82 51.06 -9.70
CA ALA A 15 43.87 50.51 -8.34
C ALA A 15 42.63 49.89 -7.63
N ALA A 16 42.96 48.76 -6.97
CA ALA A 16 42.45 48.20 -5.72
C ALA A 16 41.19 47.30 -5.75
N THR A 17 41.34 46.02 -5.42
CA THR A 17 41.19 45.50 -4.03
C THR A 17 41.04 43.97 -4.05
N ARG A 18 41.76 43.28 -3.14
CA ARG A 18 41.65 41.84 -2.84
C ARG A 18 40.20 41.38 -2.67
N ILE A 19 39.81 40.28 -3.32
CA ILE A 19 38.59 39.54 -2.99
C ILE A 19 38.97 38.11 -2.61
N THR A 20 38.83 37.82 -1.33
CA THR A 20 38.92 36.51 -0.68
C THR A 20 37.88 35.54 -1.28
N PRO A 21 38.21 34.26 -1.53
CA PRO A 21 37.20 33.30 -1.99
C PRO A 21 36.24 32.92 -0.85
N PRO A 22 34.93 32.75 -1.12
CA PRO A 22 33.93 32.52 -0.08
C PRO A 22 34.05 31.14 0.55
N ALA A 23 33.83 31.10 1.86
CA ALA A 23 33.85 29.92 2.71
C ALA A 23 32.96 28.79 2.17
N LYS A 24 33.51 27.57 2.21
CA LYS A 24 32.88 26.32 1.78
C LYS A 24 31.55 26.12 2.53
N LYS A 25 30.46 26.02 1.78
CA LYS A 25 29.11 25.65 2.26
C LYS A 25 29.20 24.42 3.14
N LEU A 26 28.76 24.53 4.40
CA LEU A 26 28.50 23.39 5.25
C LEU A 26 27.46 22.50 4.56
N SER A 27 27.92 21.36 4.09
CA SER A 27 27.10 20.27 3.58
C SER A 27 26.09 19.90 4.66
N LYS A 28 24.81 20.21 4.42
CA LYS A 28 23.70 19.65 5.20
C LYS A 28 23.67 18.16 4.89
N ILE A 29 24.32 17.37 5.74
CA ILE A 29 24.18 15.91 5.76
C ILE A 29 22.69 15.63 6.02
N SER A 30 21.94 15.45 4.94
CA SER A 30 20.60 14.86 5.00
C SER A 30 20.78 13.45 5.55
N LYS A 31 20.49 13.27 6.85
CA LYS A 31 20.31 11.95 7.44
C LYS A 31 19.15 11.31 6.70
N LYS A 32 19.48 10.56 5.65
CA LYS A 32 18.57 9.62 4.99
C LYS A 32 18.15 8.62 6.08
N LEU A 33 17.03 8.92 6.75
CA LEU A 33 16.35 7.96 7.62
C LEU A 33 16.09 6.75 6.74
N ALA A 34 16.87 5.69 6.97
CA ALA A 34 16.56 4.38 6.47
C ALA A 34 15.22 4.03 7.11
N ILE A 35 14.12 4.31 6.40
CA ILE A 35 12.80 3.82 6.77
C ILE A 35 12.96 2.31 6.78
N LYS A 36 13.11 1.76 7.99
CA LYS A 36 13.21 0.32 8.23
C LYS A 36 12.00 -0.26 7.54
N LYS A 37 12.21 -0.95 6.42
CA LYS A 37 11.13 -1.54 5.64
C LYS A 37 10.49 -2.57 6.56
N GLU A 38 9.38 -2.18 7.15
CA GLU A 38 8.74 -2.99 8.17
C GLU A 38 8.40 -4.34 7.57
N ARG A 39 8.78 -5.39 8.31
CA ARG A 39 8.78 -6.74 7.79
C ARG A 39 7.34 -7.24 7.78
N LEU A 40 6.78 -7.38 6.59
CA LEU A 40 5.51 -8.10 6.40
C LEU A 40 5.67 -9.52 6.94
N VAL A 41 4.74 -9.94 7.80
CA VAL A 41 4.75 -11.27 8.40
C VAL A 41 3.81 -12.16 7.59
N PRO A 42 4.26 -13.30 7.03
CA PRO A 42 3.35 -14.21 6.34
C PRO A 42 2.34 -14.79 7.34
N MET A 43 1.10 -14.91 6.90
CA MET A 43 0.08 -15.67 7.63
C MET A 43 0.33 -17.15 7.34
N ASN A 44 0.85 -17.86 8.34
CA ASN A 44 1.30 -19.24 8.19
C ASN A 44 0.13 -20.20 7.98
N ASP A 45 0.40 -21.27 7.25
CA ASP A 45 -0.53 -22.39 7.09
C ASP A 45 -0.58 -23.24 8.36
N LEU A 46 -1.69 -23.95 8.52
CA LEU A 46 -1.85 -24.96 9.56
C LEU A 46 -0.75 -26.04 9.39
N PRO A 47 0.00 -26.42 10.44
CA PRO A 47 0.99 -27.52 10.36
C PRO A 47 0.37 -28.81 9.84
N LEU A 48 1.14 -29.66 9.14
CA LEU A 48 0.61 -30.87 8.49
C LEU A 48 0.03 -31.89 9.48
N ASP A 49 0.61 -31.95 10.68
CA ASP A 49 0.27 -32.83 11.80
C ASP A 49 -0.76 -32.23 12.76
N ALA A 50 -1.29 -31.04 12.46
CA ALA A 50 -2.29 -30.40 13.30
C ALA A 50 -3.60 -31.23 13.35
N PRO A 51 -4.27 -31.28 14.52
CA PRO A 51 -5.56 -31.95 14.65
C PRO A 51 -6.65 -31.25 13.82
N PRO A 52 -7.80 -31.92 13.61
CA PRO A 52 -8.94 -31.30 12.97
C PRO A 52 -9.34 -29.99 13.65
N VAL A 53 -9.68 -28.98 12.85
CA VAL A 53 -10.10 -27.66 13.32
C VAL A 53 -11.60 -27.54 13.20
N ASP A 54 -12.28 -27.08 14.26
CA ASP A 54 -13.72 -26.83 14.24
C ASP A 54 -14.09 -25.68 13.30
N CYS A 55 -15.31 -25.72 12.75
CA CYS A 55 -15.81 -24.65 11.89
C CYS A 55 -16.02 -23.36 12.70
N PRO A 56 -15.29 -22.27 12.41
CA PRO A 56 -15.56 -20.99 13.06
C PRO A 56 -16.93 -20.44 12.63
N PRO A 57 -17.55 -19.58 13.47
CA PRO A 57 -18.80 -18.92 13.13
C PRO A 57 -18.65 -18.05 11.87
N VAL A 58 -19.77 -17.77 11.21
CA VAL A 58 -19.79 -16.81 10.10
C VAL A 58 -19.28 -15.46 10.60
N TYR A 59 -18.35 -14.86 9.87
CA TYR A 59 -17.80 -13.55 10.19
C TYR A 59 -18.16 -12.54 9.12
N GLU A 60 -18.67 -11.40 9.54
CA GLU A 60 -19.09 -10.31 8.65
C GLU A 60 -18.42 -9.02 9.08
N CYS A 61 -17.90 -8.25 8.11
CA CYS A 61 -17.27 -6.97 8.38
C CYS A 61 -17.25 -6.09 7.13
N TYR A 62 -17.20 -4.77 7.33
CA TYR A 62 -16.93 -3.84 6.24
C TYR A 62 -15.43 -3.74 6.03
N VAL A 63 -14.98 -3.92 4.79
CA VAL A 63 -13.56 -3.87 4.43
C VAL A 63 -13.30 -2.83 3.35
N THR A 64 -12.10 -2.27 3.39
CA THR A 64 -11.52 -1.54 2.27
C THR A 64 -10.63 -2.47 1.47
N MET A 65 -10.66 -2.34 0.15
CA MET A 65 -9.75 -3.05 -0.76
C MET A 65 -9.05 -2.04 -1.68
N LYS A 66 -7.73 -2.12 -1.76
CA LYS A 66 -6.88 -1.25 -2.57
C LYS A 66 -5.83 -2.06 -3.34
N PRO A 67 -5.58 -1.79 -4.64
CA PRO A 67 -4.43 -2.37 -5.32
C PRO A 67 -3.10 -1.95 -4.65
N LEU A 68 -2.20 -2.91 -4.45
CA LEU A 68 -0.90 -2.64 -3.83
C LEU A 68 0.08 -1.94 -4.79
N LYS A 69 0.01 -2.23 -6.10
CA LYS A 69 0.79 -1.53 -7.12
C LYS A 69 0.31 -0.08 -7.22
N LYS A 70 1.23 0.87 -7.13
CA LYS A 70 0.97 2.29 -7.36
C LYS A 70 0.71 2.51 -8.86
N HIS A 71 -0.55 2.46 -9.28
CA HIS A 71 -0.96 3.15 -10.49
C HIS A 71 -1.09 4.65 -10.22
N ARG A 72 -1.05 5.48 -11.28
CA ARG A 72 -1.22 6.95 -11.21
C ARG A 72 -2.46 7.36 -10.41
N LEU A 73 -3.49 6.50 -10.39
CA LEU A 73 -4.70 6.61 -9.58
C LEU A 73 -4.95 5.26 -8.88
N THR A 74 -4.72 5.16 -7.58
CA THR A 74 -5.13 3.98 -6.79
C THR A 74 -6.45 4.27 -6.10
N ILE A 75 -7.53 3.63 -6.56
CA ILE A 75 -8.86 3.77 -5.96
C ILE A 75 -9.01 2.73 -4.86
N THR A 76 -9.33 3.19 -3.65
CA THR A 76 -9.78 2.32 -2.56
C THR A 76 -11.28 2.11 -2.70
N LYS A 77 -11.72 0.85 -2.75
CA LYS A 77 -13.14 0.48 -2.78
C LYS A 77 -13.56 -0.08 -1.42
N ARG A 78 -14.84 0.07 -1.07
CA ARG A 78 -15.44 -0.50 0.14
C ARG A 78 -16.34 -1.66 -0.24
N TYR A 79 -16.34 -2.68 0.62
CA TYR A 79 -17.13 -3.89 0.45
C TYR A 79 -17.70 -4.30 1.79
N PHE A 80 -18.89 -4.88 1.75
CA PHE A 80 -19.37 -5.74 2.82
C PHE A 80 -18.77 -7.14 2.60
N GLY A 81 -17.94 -7.57 3.54
CA GLY A 81 -17.25 -8.85 3.53
C GLY A 81 -17.97 -9.88 4.40
N ARG A 82 -18.17 -11.07 3.87
CA ARG A 82 -18.69 -12.24 4.60
C ARG A 82 -17.75 -13.41 4.44
N VAL A 83 -17.25 -13.94 5.55
CA VAL A 83 -16.34 -15.09 5.61
C VAL A 83 -17.10 -16.30 6.15
N THR A 84 -17.05 -17.40 5.41
CA THR A 84 -17.72 -18.64 5.79
C THR A 84 -16.89 -19.82 5.28
N ARG A 85 -16.53 -20.74 6.18
CA ARG A 85 -15.79 -21.98 5.82
C ARG A 85 -14.55 -21.74 4.94
N GLY A 86 -13.79 -20.67 5.22
CA GLY A 86 -12.58 -20.32 4.48
C GLY A 86 -12.79 -19.63 3.13
N LEU A 87 -14.03 -19.29 2.78
CA LEU A 87 -14.36 -18.43 1.65
C LEU A 87 -14.71 -17.04 2.14
N MET A 88 -14.08 -16.01 1.59
CA MET A 88 -14.39 -14.61 1.82
C MET A 88 -15.10 -14.05 0.59
N ARG A 89 -16.37 -13.66 0.74
CA ARG A 89 -17.18 -12.99 -0.28
C ARG A 89 -17.18 -11.49 -0.02
N LEU A 90 -16.86 -10.69 -1.03
CA LEU A 90 -16.87 -9.23 -0.97
C LEU A 90 -17.94 -8.68 -1.90
N MET A 91 -19.00 -8.13 -1.31
CA MET A 91 -20.11 -7.52 -2.02
C MET A 91 -19.96 -6.00 -1.98
N PRO A 92 -20.17 -5.28 -3.10
CA PRO A 92 -20.16 -3.82 -3.08
C PRO A 92 -21.18 -3.28 -2.07
N GLU A 93 -20.76 -2.33 -1.25
CA GLU A 93 -21.69 -1.54 -0.44
C GLU A 93 -22.54 -0.71 -1.41
N LYS A 94 -23.87 -0.89 -1.41
CA LYS A 94 -24.80 -0.41 -2.45
C LYS A 94 -24.44 1.01 -2.95
N SER A 95 -24.24 1.13 -4.26
CA SER A 95 -24.03 2.40 -4.95
C SER A 95 -25.29 3.27 -4.85
N ALA A 96 -25.37 4.08 -3.81
CA ALA A 96 -26.32 5.19 -3.76
C ALA A 96 -25.85 6.24 -4.78
N LYS A 97 -26.48 6.22 -5.97
CA LYS A 97 -26.44 7.18 -7.09
C LYS A 97 -25.68 6.69 -8.35
N ALA A 98 -26.36 6.93 -9.48
CA ALA A 98 -25.93 6.94 -10.87
C ALA A 98 -25.94 5.60 -11.63
N THR A 99 -26.99 5.47 -12.45
CA THR A 99 -26.94 5.09 -13.87
C THR A 99 -25.53 5.02 -14.47
N ASN A 100 -25.05 3.80 -14.73
CA ASN A 100 -24.37 3.33 -15.95
C ASN A 100 -23.57 2.07 -15.62
N GLU A 101 -23.91 0.99 -16.33
CA GLU A 101 -23.13 -0.21 -16.62
C GLU A 101 -21.80 -0.41 -15.87
N ALA A 102 -21.87 -1.00 -14.68
CA ALA A 102 -20.84 -1.90 -14.16
C ALA A 102 -21.38 -2.56 -12.89
N ILE A 103 -22.06 -3.69 -13.06
CA ILE A 103 -22.41 -4.63 -11.98
C ILE A 103 -21.14 -4.83 -11.16
N GLY A 104 -21.12 -4.27 -9.94
CA GLY A 104 -19.95 -4.30 -9.08
C GLY A 104 -19.59 -5.75 -8.79
N SER A 105 -18.53 -6.23 -9.43
CA SER A 105 -18.09 -7.62 -9.36
C SER A 105 -17.96 -8.05 -7.90
N GLU A 106 -18.77 -9.02 -7.50
CA GLU A 106 -18.58 -9.76 -6.26
C GLU A 106 -17.23 -10.51 -6.33
N TYR A 107 -16.40 -10.38 -5.30
CA TYR A 107 -15.17 -11.17 -5.23
C TYR A 107 -15.38 -12.34 -4.28
N THR A 108 -15.07 -13.55 -4.74
CA THR A 108 -14.97 -14.72 -3.88
C THR A 108 -13.51 -15.12 -3.77
N ILE A 109 -12.97 -15.08 -2.56
CA ILE A 109 -11.58 -15.38 -2.26
C ILE A 109 -11.53 -16.66 -1.44
N ASP A 110 -10.87 -17.69 -1.97
CA ASP A 110 -10.47 -18.86 -1.19
C ASP A 110 -9.25 -18.49 -0.34
N LEU A 111 -9.41 -18.46 0.99
CA LEU A 111 -8.36 -18.06 1.91
C LEU A 111 -7.17 -19.04 1.93
N THR A 112 -7.35 -20.26 1.43
CA THR A 112 -6.26 -21.25 1.28
C THR A 112 -5.55 -21.15 -0.06
N GLY A 113 -6.22 -20.60 -1.08
CA GLY A 113 -5.68 -20.43 -2.43
C GLY A 113 -4.86 -19.14 -2.63
N VAL A 114 -4.75 -18.30 -1.60
CA VAL A 114 -4.07 -17.00 -1.67
C VAL A 114 -3.01 -16.87 -0.59
N ALA A 115 -1.86 -16.29 -0.94
CA ALA A 115 -0.83 -15.99 0.04
C ALA A 115 -1.18 -14.69 0.77
N ILE A 116 -1.32 -14.74 2.10
CA ILE A 116 -1.69 -13.60 2.93
C ILE A 116 -0.48 -13.16 3.75
N SER A 117 -0.22 -11.85 3.82
CA SER A 117 0.79 -11.27 4.72
C SER A 117 0.18 -10.20 5.60
N CYS A 118 0.52 -10.19 6.89
CA CYS A 118 0.11 -9.20 7.87
C CYS A 118 1.05 -7.98 7.85
N ASP A 119 0.45 -6.80 7.88
CA ASP A 119 1.12 -5.49 8.01
C ASP A 119 0.53 -4.83 9.26
N ASP A 120 0.97 -5.30 10.44
CA ASP A 120 0.35 -4.97 11.73
C ASP A 120 0.44 -3.47 12.06
N SER A 121 1.50 -2.77 11.64
CA SER A 121 1.61 -1.32 11.84
C SER A 121 0.59 -0.51 11.08
N LYS A 122 0.20 -0.99 9.90
CA LYS A 122 -0.82 -0.35 9.07
C LYS A 122 -2.20 -0.96 9.25
N ARG A 123 -2.32 -1.96 10.14
CA ARG A 123 -3.57 -2.65 10.49
C ARG A 123 -4.29 -3.15 9.25
N ARG A 124 -3.57 -3.87 8.40
CA ARG A 124 -4.07 -4.38 7.13
C ARG A 124 -3.42 -5.72 6.74
N LEU A 125 -4.12 -6.47 5.90
CA LEU A 125 -3.63 -7.70 5.30
C LEU A 125 -3.33 -7.48 3.82
N ILE A 126 -2.28 -8.13 3.33
CA ILE A 126 -1.89 -8.10 1.92
C ILE A 126 -2.20 -9.47 1.33
N PHE A 127 -3.23 -9.52 0.48
CA PHE A 127 -3.64 -10.69 -0.28
C PHE A 127 -2.88 -10.72 -1.59
N LYS A 128 -2.05 -11.75 -1.80
CA LYS A 128 -1.27 -11.94 -3.02
C LYS A 128 -1.94 -13.00 -3.89
N PHE A 129 -2.47 -12.55 -5.01
CA PHE A 129 -3.01 -13.39 -6.07
C PHE A 129 -1.94 -13.60 -7.15
N LYS A 130 -2.17 -14.54 -8.09
CA LYS A 130 -1.22 -14.86 -9.16
C LYS A 130 -0.74 -13.65 -9.97
N LYS A 131 -1.65 -12.72 -10.30
CA LYS A 131 -1.37 -11.56 -11.18
C LYS A 131 -1.33 -10.22 -10.45
N GLU A 132 -1.77 -10.16 -9.19
CA GLU A 132 -1.90 -8.91 -8.45
C GLU A 132 -1.83 -9.09 -6.94
N SER A 133 -1.70 -7.98 -6.23
CA SER A 133 -1.79 -7.98 -4.76
C SER A 133 -2.74 -6.88 -4.32
N ARG A 134 -3.58 -7.21 -3.36
CA ARG A 134 -4.58 -6.31 -2.78
C ARG A 134 -4.27 -6.10 -1.31
N ASP A 135 -4.30 -4.85 -0.92
CA ASP A 135 -4.40 -4.43 0.46
C ASP A 135 -5.87 -4.52 0.87
N ILE A 136 -6.15 -5.35 1.88
CA ILE A 136 -7.49 -5.58 2.41
C ILE A 136 -7.43 -5.44 3.93
N GLY A 137 -8.30 -4.62 4.49
CA GLY A 137 -8.42 -4.43 5.94
C GLY A 137 -9.78 -3.89 6.31
N PRO A 138 -10.18 -4.01 7.60
CA PRO A 138 -11.46 -3.50 8.05
C PRO A 138 -11.54 -1.98 7.87
N VAL A 139 -12.73 -1.48 7.56
CA VAL A 139 -12.99 -0.02 7.50
C VAL A 139 -12.68 0.61 8.86
N ASN A 140 -13.11 -0.06 9.94
CA ASN A 140 -12.75 0.29 11.29
C ASN A 140 -11.43 -0.39 11.70
N LYS A 141 -10.36 0.38 11.82
CA LYS A 141 -9.03 -0.15 12.18
C LYS A 141 -8.96 -0.74 13.59
N ILE A 142 -9.92 -0.45 14.47
CA ILE A 142 -9.97 -1.05 15.81
C ILE A 142 -10.26 -2.56 15.71
N GLU A 143 -11.02 -2.98 14.69
CA GLU A 143 -11.39 -4.38 14.46
C GLU A 143 -10.28 -5.21 13.78
N TYR A 144 -9.09 -4.63 13.58
CA TYR A 144 -8.01 -5.29 12.85
C TYR A 144 -7.61 -6.63 13.45
N ASP A 145 -7.48 -6.70 14.78
CA ASP A 145 -7.04 -7.94 15.44
C ASP A 145 -8.08 -9.04 15.29
N THR A 146 -9.37 -8.72 15.50
CA THR A 146 -10.50 -9.62 15.24
C THR A 146 -10.55 -10.04 13.76
N PHE A 147 -10.37 -9.11 12.83
CA PHE A 147 -10.34 -9.39 11.40
C PHE A 147 -9.23 -10.38 11.05
N LYS A 148 -8.00 -10.11 11.49
CA LYS A 148 -6.83 -10.98 11.30
C LYS A 148 -7.06 -12.37 11.88
N GLU A 149 -7.58 -12.45 13.11
CA GLU A 149 -7.88 -13.69 13.79
C GLU A 149 -8.93 -14.53 13.05
N MET A 150 -10.04 -13.92 12.64
CA MET A 150 -11.11 -14.62 11.93
C MET A 150 -10.65 -15.11 10.55
N ILE A 151 -9.86 -14.33 9.82
CA ILE A 151 -9.26 -14.77 8.57
C ILE A 151 -8.36 -15.99 8.78
N GLN A 152 -7.51 -15.99 9.83
CA GLN A 152 -6.68 -17.15 10.17
C GLN A 152 -7.52 -18.37 10.55
N LYS A 153 -8.52 -18.22 11.43
CA LYS A 153 -9.41 -19.32 11.86
C LYS A 153 -10.10 -19.98 10.68
N HIS A 154 -10.69 -19.17 9.79
CA HIS A 154 -11.35 -19.68 8.58
C HIS A 154 -10.39 -20.35 7.60
N ARG A 155 -9.16 -19.84 7.46
CA ARG A 155 -8.11 -20.47 6.65
C ARG A 155 -7.72 -21.83 7.22
N ASN A 156 -7.44 -21.90 8.52
CA ASN A 156 -7.07 -23.15 9.22
C ASN A 156 -8.17 -24.20 9.10
N TYR A 157 -9.43 -23.82 9.33
CA TYR A 157 -10.57 -24.73 9.15
C TYR A 157 -10.62 -25.32 7.74
N ARG A 158 -10.49 -24.49 6.70
CA ARG A 158 -10.57 -24.95 5.32
C ARG A 158 -9.38 -25.84 4.94
N GLN A 159 -8.19 -25.56 5.48
CA GLN A 159 -7.01 -26.43 5.33
C GLN A 159 -7.21 -27.78 6.00
N SER A 160 -7.75 -27.80 7.21
CA SER A 160 -8.11 -29.02 7.93
C SER A 160 -9.13 -29.85 7.14
N ALA A 161 -10.19 -29.21 6.64
CA ALA A 161 -11.27 -29.88 5.91
C ALA A 161 -10.83 -30.48 4.57
N TYR A 162 -9.71 -30.03 3.98
CA TYR A 162 -9.13 -30.64 2.76
C TYR A 162 -8.21 -31.83 3.04
N ARG A 163 -7.85 -32.07 4.32
CA ARG A 163 -7.03 -33.23 4.72
C ARG A 163 -7.88 -34.43 5.15
N SER A 164 -9.10 -34.15 5.62
CA SER A 164 -10.10 -35.14 6.02
C SER A 164 -10.78 -35.74 4.80
#